data_AF-A0A7C6E166-F1
#
_entry.id   AF-A0A7C6E166-F1
#
_cell.length_a   1.000
_cell.length_b   1.000
_cell.length_c   1.000
_cell.angle_alpha   90.00
_cell.angle_beta   90.00
_cell.angle_gamma   90.00
#
_symmetry.space_group_name_H-M   'P 1'
#
loop_
_entity.id
_entity.type
_entity.pdbx_description
1 polymer ?
#
loop_
_entity_poly.entity_id
_entity_poly.type
_entity_poly.pdbx_seq_one_letter_code
_entity_poly.pdbx_strand_id
1 'polypeptide(L)'
;MEKDIVYQAYLDKPVEEIESEVPPKTVFTGYSAFKFRFRRVPSDYSEVVVYGTREDFEKRFGKEDDRFKPNLIVLNLDEHLAKFKVAPMPQIFVDLWNLKSWYARDFLKEMEEIIDGILERDSNR
;
A
#
# COMPACT_ATOMS: atom_id res chain seq x y z
N MET A 1 -2.64 -11.48 -3.37
CA MET A 1 -1.47 -10.59 -3.22
C MET A 1 -0.27 -11.08 -4.01
N GLU A 2 0.41 -12.19 -3.67
CA GLU A 2 1.63 -12.61 -4.41
C GLU A 2 1.38 -12.87 -5.91
N LYS A 3 0.21 -13.38 -6.28
CA LYS A 3 -0.19 -13.61 -7.67
C LYS A 3 -0.50 -12.34 -8.47
N ASP A 4 -0.68 -11.22 -7.77
CA ASP A 4 -1.10 -9.95 -8.35
C ASP A 4 0.10 -9.00 -8.54
N ILE A 5 1.30 -9.41 -8.12
CA ILE A 5 2.51 -8.61 -8.25
C ILE A 5 2.92 -8.54 -9.73
N VAL A 6 3.05 -7.33 -10.26
CA VAL A 6 3.44 -7.07 -11.66
C VAL A 6 4.85 -6.49 -11.79
N TYR A 7 5.39 -5.91 -10.71
CA TYR A 7 6.74 -5.35 -10.66
C TYR A 7 7.23 -5.25 -9.20
N GLN A 8 8.52 -5.50 -8.98
CA GLN A 8 9.16 -5.31 -7.68
C GLN A 8 10.56 -4.71 -7.84
N ALA A 9 10.92 -3.79 -6.94
CA ALA A 9 12.27 -3.23 -6.93
C ALA A 9 12.73 -2.97 -5.51
N TYR A 10 14.06 -3.00 -5.34
CA TYR A 10 14.72 -2.42 -4.19
C TYR A 10 15.23 -1.03 -4.56
N LEU A 11 14.82 -0.03 -3.79
CA LEU A 11 15.24 1.35 -3.90
C LEU A 11 15.97 1.74 -2.62
N ASP A 12 17.25 2.10 -2.72
CA ASP A 12 18.03 2.57 -1.57
C ASP A 12 17.66 4.02 -1.21
N LYS A 13 16.42 4.20 -0.76
CA LYS A 13 15.79 5.49 -0.43
C LYS A 13 14.84 5.36 0.75
N PRO A 14 14.63 6.44 1.52
CA PRO A 14 13.55 6.53 2.50
C PRO A 14 12.17 6.31 1.86
N VAL A 15 11.23 5.81 2.65
CA VAL A 15 9.85 5.52 2.21
C VAL A 15 9.17 6.76 1.64
N GLU A 16 9.36 7.93 2.26
CA GLU A 16 8.77 9.19 1.81
C GLU A 16 9.25 9.60 0.41
N GLU A 17 10.51 9.31 0.09
CA GLU A 17 11.08 9.58 -1.24
C GLU A 17 10.50 8.60 -2.26
N ILE A 18 10.38 7.31 -1.91
CA ILE A 18 9.74 6.30 -2.77
C ILE A 18 8.29 6.71 -3.05
N GLU A 19 7.53 7.08 -2.01
CA GLU A 19 6.15 7.57 -2.11
C GLU A 19 6.03 8.80 -3.03
N SER A 20 7.04 9.65 -3.07
CA SER A 20 7.03 10.87 -3.90
C SER A 20 7.45 10.61 -5.35
N GLU A 21 8.18 9.53 -5.61
CA GLU A 21 8.72 9.20 -6.93
C GLU A 21 7.86 8.25 -7.76
N VAL A 22 6.84 7.62 -7.15
CA VAL A 22 5.93 6.72 -7.87
C VAL A 22 5.21 7.46 -9.02
N PRO A 23 4.90 6.75 -10.12
CA PRO A 23 4.16 7.32 -11.23
C PRO A 23 2.80 7.95 -10.81
N PRO A 24 2.30 8.98 -11.53
CA PRO A 24 1.05 9.65 -11.17
C PRO A 24 -0.20 8.78 -11.35
N LYS A 25 -0.13 7.69 -12.12
CA LYS A 25 -1.20 6.71 -12.36
C LYS A 25 -1.18 5.55 -11.36
N THR A 26 -0.71 5.80 -10.15
CA THR A 26 -0.56 4.80 -9.11
C THR A 26 -1.64 4.98 -8.04
N VAL A 27 -2.11 3.87 -7.46
CA VAL A 27 -3.02 3.86 -6.31
C VAL A 27 -2.26 3.34 -5.11
N PHE A 28 -2.13 4.15 -4.07
CA PHE A 28 -1.50 3.70 -2.84
C PHE A 28 -2.36 2.66 -2.14
N THR A 29 -1.73 1.60 -1.61
CA THR A 29 -2.36 0.63 -0.71
C THR A 29 -1.48 0.36 0.52
N GLY A 30 -1.90 -0.56 1.40
CA GLY A 30 -1.15 -0.96 2.58
C GLY A 30 -0.82 0.20 3.51
N TYR A 31 0.45 0.28 3.94
CA TYR A 31 0.95 1.26 4.91
C TYR A 31 0.81 2.71 4.43
N SER A 32 1.27 3.00 3.21
CA SER A 32 1.19 4.34 2.62
C SER A 32 -0.27 4.81 2.48
N ALA A 33 -1.17 3.91 2.10
CA ALA A 33 -2.59 4.25 2.01
C ALA A 33 -3.23 4.52 3.37
N PHE A 34 -2.88 3.73 4.39
CA PHE A 34 -3.32 3.99 5.76
C PHE A 34 -2.84 5.37 6.22
N LYS A 35 -1.54 5.66 6.06
CA LYS A 35 -0.94 6.96 6.38
C LYS A 35 -1.66 8.11 5.69
N PHE A 36 -1.89 8.03 4.37
CA PHE A 36 -2.54 9.12 3.63
C PHE A 36 -4.01 9.29 3.98
N ARG A 37 -4.72 8.19 4.29
CA ARG A 37 -6.15 8.23 4.58
C ARG A 37 -6.45 8.70 6.00
N PHE A 38 -5.69 8.23 6.98
CA PHE A 38 -5.94 8.48 8.41
C PHE A 38 -4.98 9.50 9.04
N ARG A 39 -3.93 9.91 8.31
CA ARG A 39 -2.87 10.82 8.79
C ARG A 39 -2.22 10.34 10.09
N ARG A 40 -2.09 9.03 10.22
CA ARG A 40 -1.49 8.32 11.37
C ARG A 40 -0.53 7.26 10.87
N VAL A 41 0.48 6.98 11.68
CA VAL A 41 1.48 5.94 11.43
C VAL A 41 1.65 5.16 12.73
N PRO A 42 0.95 4.02 12.90
CA PRO A 42 1.00 3.23 14.12
C PRO A 42 2.39 2.65 14.40
N SER A 43 3.18 2.40 13.35
CA SER A 43 4.51 1.82 13.44
C SER A 43 5.35 2.24 12.22
N ASP A 44 6.67 2.26 12.38
CA ASP A 44 7.58 2.51 11.26
C ASP A 44 7.48 1.36 10.24
N TYR A 45 7.46 1.72 8.96
CA TYR A 45 7.40 0.77 7.85
C TYR A 45 8.50 1.04 6.85
N SER A 46 8.87 0.01 6.09
CA SER A 46 10.01 0.06 5.17
C SER A 46 9.64 -0.35 3.75
N GLU A 47 8.37 -0.64 3.49
CA GLU A 47 7.89 -1.11 2.19
C GLU A 47 6.71 -0.29 1.70
N VAL A 48 6.77 0.11 0.43
CA VAL A 48 5.73 0.85 -0.28
C VAL A 48 5.02 -0.12 -1.21
N VAL A 49 3.72 -0.30 -0.98
CA VAL A 49 2.87 -1.18 -1.76
C VAL A 49 1.84 -0.36 -2.50
N VAL A 50 1.76 -0.55 -3.81
CA VAL A 50 0.93 0.27 -4.68
C VAL A 50 0.32 -0.56 -5.79
N TYR A 51 -0.79 -0.10 -6.35
CA TYR A 51 -1.31 -0.60 -7.61
C TYR A 51 -0.81 0.25 -8.77
N GLY A 52 -0.38 -0.39 -9.85
CA GLY A 52 0.08 0.29 -11.06
C GLY A 52 0.23 -0.64 -12.26
N THR A 53 0.81 -0.11 -13.33
CA THR A 53 1.17 -0.89 -14.52
C THR A 53 2.67 -1.15 -14.52
N ARG A 54 3.09 -2.36 -14.91
CA ARG A 54 4.51 -2.72 -15.01
C ARG A 54 5.31 -1.72 -15.86
N GLU A 55 4.74 -1.30 -16.99
CA GLU A 55 5.40 -0.41 -17.93
C GLU A 55 5.76 0.96 -17.34
N ASP A 56 4.88 1.54 -16.52
CA ASP A 56 5.11 2.85 -15.91
C ASP A 56 6.24 2.77 -14.87
N PHE A 57 6.30 1.67 -14.13
CA PHE A 57 7.33 1.44 -13.12
C PHE A 57 8.68 1.05 -13.73
N GLU A 58 8.71 0.20 -14.76
CA GLU A 58 9.94 -0.12 -15.48
C GLU A 58 10.55 1.11 -16.17
N LYS A 59 9.73 2.00 -16.73
CA LYS A 59 10.22 3.28 -17.29
C LYS A 59 10.81 4.21 -16.23
N ARG A 60 10.28 4.17 -15.00
CA ARG A 60 10.67 5.07 -13.91
C ARG A 60 11.88 4.57 -13.13
N PHE A 61 11.88 3.30 -12.76
CA PHE A 61 12.84 2.68 -11.84
C PHE A 61 13.78 1.67 -12.53
N GLY A 62 13.54 1.35 -13.81
CA GLY A 62 14.32 0.37 -14.55
C GLY A 62 13.83 -1.05 -14.34
N LYS A 63 14.66 -2.01 -14.76
CA LYS A 63 14.34 -3.44 -14.62
C LYS A 63 14.41 -3.88 -13.16
N GLU A 64 13.61 -4.89 -12.83
CA GLU A 64 13.62 -5.52 -11.52
C GLU A 64 15.02 -6.05 -11.19
N ASP A 65 15.41 -5.89 -9.92
CA ASP A 65 16.65 -6.41 -9.36
C ASP A 65 16.29 -7.38 -8.23
N ASP A 66 16.67 -8.64 -8.39
CA ASP A 66 16.39 -9.73 -7.46
C ASP A 66 17.49 -9.92 -6.41
N ARG A 67 18.54 -9.07 -6.43
CA ARG A 67 19.66 -9.16 -5.50
C ARG A 67 19.31 -8.74 -4.07
N PHE A 68 18.28 -7.91 -3.91
CA PHE A 68 17.88 -7.36 -2.61
C PHE A 68 16.39 -7.60 -2.34
N LYS A 69 16.01 -7.63 -1.06
CA LYS A 69 14.60 -7.71 -0.69
C LYS A 69 13.88 -6.45 -1.19
N PRO A 70 12.82 -6.56 -2.00
CA PRO A 70 12.14 -5.40 -2.55
C PRO A 70 11.47 -4.60 -1.44
N ASN A 71 11.54 -3.27 -1.56
CA ASN A 71 10.82 -2.31 -0.73
C ASN A 71 9.80 -1.49 -1.53
N LEU A 72 9.75 -1.66 -2.85
CA LEU A 72 8.67 -1.22 -3.71
C LEU A 72 8.00 -2.45 -4.32
N ILE A 73 6.71 -2.63 -4.03
CA ILE A 73 5.90 -3.74 -4.53
C ILE A 73 4.72 -3.14 -5.32
N VAL A 74 4.62 -3.52 -6.58
CA VAL A 74 3.57 -3.05 -7.48
C VAL A 74 2.62 -4.20 -7.79
N LEU A 75 1.37 -4.01 -7.40
CA LEU A 75 0.25 -4.90 -7.69
C LEU A 75 -0.44 -4.46 -8.98
N ASN A 76 -1.06 -5.40 -9.67
CA ASN A 76 -1.81 -5.14 -10.90
C ASN A 76 -2.96 -4.17 -10.64
N LEU A 77 -2.96 -3.03 -11.33
CA LEU A 77 -4.06 -2.06 -11.25
C LEU A 77 -5.27 -2.54 -12.06
N ASP A 78 -6.38 -2.82 -11.38
CA ASP A 78 -7.65 -3.09 -12.03
C ASP A 78 -8.45 -1.80 -12.33
N GLU A 79 -9.39 -1.89 -13.26
CA GLU A 79 -10.23 -0.77 -13.70
C GLU A 79 -11.09 -0.18 -12.56
N HIS A 80 -11.50 -0.99 -11.57
CA HIS A 80 -12.28 -0.51 -10.44
C HIS A 80 -11.42 0.31 -9.46
N LEU A 81 -10.14 -0.02 -9.32
CA LEU A 81 -9.19 0.74 -8.50
C LEU A 81 -8.62 1.97 -9.22
N ALA A 82 -8.52 1.95 -10.56
CA ALA A 82 -7.93 3.03 -11.36
C ALA A 82 -8.58 4.42 -11.16
N LYS A 83 -9.83 4.46 -10.67
CA LYS A 83 -10.54 5.72 -10.35
C LYS A 83 -10.13 6.36 -9.02
N PHE A 84 -9.34 5.67 -8.20
CA PHE A 84 -8.90 6.15 -6.90
C PHE A 84 -7.44 6.60 -6.93
N LYS A 85 -7.03 7.44 -5.96
CA LYS A 85 -5.61 7.75 -5.68
C LYS A 85 -5.07 6.96 -4.49
N VAL A 86 -5.96 6.61 -3.58
CA VAL A 86 -5.70 5.80 -2.38
C VAL A 86 -6.77 4.73 -2.34
N ALA A 87 -6.38 3.47 -2.12
CA ALA A 87 -7.29 2.34 -2.14
C ALA A 87 -8.47 2.53 -1.16
N PRO A 88 -9.65 1.94 -1.46
CA PRO A 88 -10.77 1.93 -0.51
C PRO A 88 -10.39 1.24 0.81
N MET A 89 -11.05 1.62 1.90
CA MET A 89 -10.75 1.08 3.24
C MET A 89 -10.79 -0.47 3.31
N PRO A 90 -11.78 -1.17 2.72
CA PRO A 90 -11.77 -2.63 2.71
C PRO A 90 -10.55 -3.22 1.99
N GLN A 91 -10.10 -2.55 0.91
CA GLN A 91 -8.93 -2.99 0.15
C GLN A 91 -7.65 -2.77 0.96
N ILE A 92 -7.50 -1.62 1.61
CA ILE A 92 -6.38 -1.34 2.52
C ILE A 92 -6.30 -2.42 3.62
N PHE A 93 -7.42 -2.78 4.22
CA PHE A 93 -7.48 -3.82 5.26
C PHE A 93 -7.01 -5.18 4.73
N VAL A 94 -7.54 -5.61 3.59
CA VAL A 94 -7.17 -6.89 2.96
C VAL A 94 -5.69 -6.90 2.57
N ASP A 95 -5.16 -5.80 2.06
CA ASP A 95 -3.76 -5.71 1.67
C ASP A 95 -2.85 -5.73 2.90
N LEU A 96 -3.15 -4.96 3.95
CA LEU A 96 -2.43 -5.01 5.23
C LEU A 96 -2.44 -6.42 5.83
N TRP A 97 -3.56 -7.13 5.76
CA TRP A 97 -3.68 -8.50 6.26
C TRP A 97 -2.78 -9.47 5.49
N ASN A 98 -2.58 -9.24 4.19
CA ASN A 98 -1.72 -10.06 3.35
C ASN A 98 -0.22 -9.73 3.48
N LEU A 99 0.13 -8.58 4.07
CA LEU A 99 1.52 -8.20 4.31
C LEU A 99 2.08 -8.99 5.50
N LYS A 100 3.24 -9.63 5.27
CA LYS A 100 3.89 -10.53 6.25
C LYS A 100 4.84 -9.80 7.20
N SER A 101 4.96 -8.49 7.09
CA SER A 101 5.81 -7.66 7.94
C SER A 101 5.28 -7.63 9.38
N TRP A 102 6.19 -7.57 10.35
CA TRP A 102 5.82 -7.58 11.77
C TRP A 102 5.00 -6.35 12.17
N TYR A 103 5.27 -5.19 11.56
CA TYR A 103 4.54 -3.94 11.76
C TYR A 103 3.13 -3.94 11.17
N ALA A 104 2.76 -4.91 10.30
CA ALA A 104 1.39 -5.07 9.80
C ALA A 104 0.37 -5.14 10.94
N ARG A 105 0.75 -5.76 12.06
CA ARG A 105 -0.12 -5.98 13.22
C ARG A 105 -0.60 -4.68 13.85
N ASP A 106 0.28 -3.69 13.97
CA ASP A 106 -0.06 -2.39 14.58
C ASP A 106 -1.04 -1.62 13.69
N PHE A 107 -0.83 -1.67 12.37
CA PHE A 107 -1.75 -1.07 11.40
C PHE A 107 -3.10 -1.78 11.35
N LEU A 108 -3.12 -3.12 11.39
CA LEU A 108 -4.36 -3.90 11.41
C LEU A 108 -5.19 -3.61 12.66
N LYS A 109 -4.54 -3.56 13.84
CA LYS A 109 -5.21 -3.24 15.09
C LYS A 109 -5.88 -1.87 15.02
N GLU A 110 -5.20 -0.85 14.50
CA GLU A 110 -5.82 0.47 14.40
C GLU A 110 -6.91 0.54 13.32
N MET A 111 -6.79 -0.22 12.23
CA MET A 111 -7.88 -0.39 11.26
C MET A 111 -9.12 -1.00 11.91
N GLU A 112 -8.96 -2.02 12.76
CA GLU A 112 -10.06 -2.66 13.49
C GLU A 112 -10.75 -1.66 14.43
N GLU A 113 -9.99 -0.91 15.23
CA GLU A 113 -10.54 0.12 16.13
C GLU A 113 -11.33 1.20 15.36
N ILE A 114 -10.87 1.60 14.17
CA ILE A 114 -11.57 2.54 13.30
C ILE A 114 -12.88 1.95 12.77
N ILE A 115 -12.86 0.69 12.34
CA ILE A 115 -14.04 -0.01 11.80
C ILE A 115 -15.08 -0.20 12.91
N ASP A 116 -14.67 -0.68 14.08
CA ASP A 116 -15.56 -0.87 15.24
C ASP A 116 -16.20 0.46 15.66
N GLY A 117 -15.40 1.53 15.73
CA GLY A 117 -15.91 2.87 16.03
C GLY A 117 -16.92 3.42 15.01
N ILE A 118 -16.91 2.94 13.76
CA ILE A 118 -17.95 3.25 12.76
C ILE A 118 -19.21 2.43 13.05
N LEU A 119 -19.07 1.11 13.28
CA LEU A 119 -20.19 0.19 13.52
C LEU A 119 -20.97 0.54 14.79
N GLU A 120 -20.30 0.96 15.85
CA GLU A 120 -20.94 1.41 17.10
C GLU A 120 -21.75 2.70 16.92
N ARG A 121 -21.34 3.60 16.02
CA ARG A 121 -22.06 4.84 15.72
C ARG A 121 -23.32 4.58 14.91
N ASP A 122 -23.28 3.63 14.00
CA ASP A 122 -24.43 3.25 13.17
C ASP A 122 -25.46 2.42 13.96
N SER A 123 -25.03 1.69 14.99
CA SER A 123 -25.91 0.91 15.87
C SER A 123 -26.68 1.76 16.91
N ASN A 124 -26.28 3.02 17.11
CA ASN A 124 -26.90 3.98 18.03
C ASN A 124 -27.82 5.01 17.33
N ARG A 125 -28.20 4.75 16.07
CA ARG A 125 -29.16 5.54 15.28
C ARG A 125 -30.44 4.76 15.06
#